data_AF-A0A9E7PQ68-F1
#
_entry.id   AF-A0A9E7PQ68-F1
#
_cell.length_a   1.000
_cell.length_b   1.000
_cell.length_c   1.000
_cell.angle_alpha   90.00
_cell.angle_beta   90.00
_cell.angle_gamma   90.00
#
_symmetry.space_group_name_H-M   'P 1'
#
loop_
_entity.id
_entity.type
_entity.pdbx_description
1 polymer ?
#
loop_
_entity_poly.entity_id
_entity_poly.type
_entity_poly.pdbx_seq_one_letter_code
_entity_poly.pdbx_strand_id
1 'polypeptide(L)'
;MSKIISELKDDYENECLNRFSRLSDRNFLNLHRRRTDYSELYDGLTGFIDDPDDIEVVLDAHDLGLSVPEIVLWTGDKAHIAINREKIVKLTDISDVRYLRETADL
;
A
#
# COMPACT_ATOMS: atom_id res chain seq x y z
N MET A 1 8.60 30.07 -24.09
CA MET A 1 7.69 29.20 -23.32
C MET A 1 7.66 27.74 -23.80
N SER A 2 7.91 27.40 -25.08
CA SER A 2 7.82 25.99 -25.53
C SER A 2 8.98 25.09 -25.09
N LYS A 3 10.20 25.62 -24.93
CA LYS A 3 11.38 24.80 -24.57
C LYS A 3 11.30 24.25 -23.14
N ILE A 4 10.94 25.08 -22.16
CA ILE A 4 10.80 24.68 -20.75
C ILE A 4 9.71 23.62 -20.58
N ILE A 5 8.58 23.77 -21.28
CA ILE A 5 7.49 22.77 -21.25
C ILE A 5 7.94 21.45 -21.88
N SER A 6 8.73 21.50 -22.95
CA SER A 6 9.30 20.30 -23.57
C SER A 6 10.27 19.58 -22.64
N GLU A 7 11.19 20.32 -22.01
CA GLU A 7 12.16 19.75 -21.05
C GLU A 7 11.45 19.11 -19.84
N LEU A 8 10.45 19.80 -19.27
CA LEU A 8 9.60 19.25 -18.20
C LEU A 8 8.88 17.96 -18.61
N LYS A 9 8.41 17.90 -19.86
CA LYS A 9 7.74 16.71 -20.38
C LYS A 9 8.71 15.55 -20.51
N ASP A 10 9.88 15.79 -21.08
CA ASP A 10 10.91 14.77 -21.29
C ASP A 10 11.39 14.23 -19.93
N ASP A 11 11.59 15.10 -18.93
CA ASP A 11 11.95 14.70 -17.57
C ASP A 11 10.87 13.83 -16.92
N TYR A 12 9.60 14.21 -17.04
CA TYR A 12 8.48 13.42 -16.50
C TYR A 12 8.33 12.06 -17.20
N GLU A 13 8.49 12.00 -18.52
CA GLU A 13 8.44 10.75 -19.28
C GLU A 13 9.59 9.82 -18.87
N ASN A 14 10.80 10.35 -18.72
CA ASN A 14 11.95 9.59 -18.22
C ASN A 14 11.73 9.06 -16.80
N GLU A 15 11.14 9.86 -15.91
CA GLU A 15 10.79 9.40 -14.56
C GLU A 15 9.76 8.27 -14.60
N CYS A 16 8.72 8.39 -15.43
CA CYS A 16 7.73 7.34 -15.64
C CYS A 16 8.37 6.04 -16.14
N LEU A 17 9.26 6.13 -17.13
CA LEU A 17 9.98 4.97 -17.66
C LEU A 17 10.87 4.32 -16.60
N ASN A 18 11.56 5.11 -15.79
CA ASN A 18 12.39 4.62 -14.70
C ASN A 18 11.54 3.88 -13.65
N ARG A 19 10.41 4.46 -13.22
CA ARG A 19 9.47 3.81 -12.28
C ARG A 19 8.90 2.51 -12.88
N PHE A 20 8.51 2.54 -14.15
CA PHE A 20 7.99 1.36 -14.86
C PHE A 20 9.03 0.23 -14.95
N SER A 21 10.29 0.56 -15.24
CA SER A 21 11.37 -0.43 -15.31
C SER A 21 11.59 -1.13 -13.96
N ARG A 22 11.51 -0.39 -12.84
CA ARG A 22 11.60 -0.94 -11.48
C ARG A 22 10.40 -1.83 -11.15
N LEU A 23 9.19 -1.43 -11.54
CA LEU A 23 7.99 -2.25 -11.35
C LEU A 23 7.99 -3.51 -12.21
N SER A 24 8.70 -3.49 -13.34
CA SER A 24 8.85 -4.64 -14.23
C SER A 24 9.89 -5.65 -13.74
N ASP A 25 10.81 -5.24 -12.86
CA ASP A 25 11.79 -6.12 -12.24
C ASP A 25 11.15 -6.96 -11.14
N ARG A 26 11.04 -8.28 -11.38
CA ARG A 26 10.47 -9.25 -10.44
C ARG A 26 11.31 -9.47 -9.19
N ASN A 27 12.60 -9.12 -9.22
CA ASN A 27 13.43 -9.14 -8.01
C ASN A 27 13.10 -7.96 -7.08
N PHE A 28 12.57 -6.87 -7.65
CA PHE A 28 12.15 -5.69 -6.92
C PHE A 28 10.67 -5.75 -6.51
N LEU A 29 9.80 -6.24 -7.40
CA LEU A 29 8.36 -6.36 -7.17
C LEU A 29 7.90 -7.83 -7.16
N ASN A 30 7.49 -8.30 -5.99
CA ASN A 30 6.85 -9.59 -5.82
C ASN A 30 5.33 -9.43 -5.72
N LEU A 31 4.59 -10.29 -6.42
CA LEU A 31 3.13 -10.34 -6.31
C LEU A 31 2.74 -11.39 -5.28
N HIS A 32 2.13 -10.93 -4.20
CA HIS A 32 1.49 -11.81 -3.23
C HIS A 32 0.07 -12.12 -3.69
N ARG A 33 -0.38 -13.36 -3.47
CA ARG A 33 -1.75 -13.78 -3.73
C ARG A 33 -2.25 -14.56 -2.53
N ARG A 34 -3.04 -13.88 -1.71
CA ARG A 34 -3.75 -14.47 -0.58
C ARG A 34 -4.60 -15.65 -1.04
N ARG A 35 -4.65 -16.69 -0.21
CA ARG A 35 -5.47 -17.91 -0.44
C ARG A 35 -6.50 -18.17 0.65
N THR A 36 -6.40 -17.45 1.76
CA THR A 36 -7.27 -17.61 2.93
C THR A 36 -8.21 -16.42 3.00
N ASP A 37 -9.50 -16.71 3.18
CA ASP A 37 -10.54 -15.67 3.16
C ASP A 37 -10.56 -14.81 4.44
N TYR A 38 -10.06 -15.34 5.56
CA TYR A 38 -10.01 -14.69 6.88
C TYR A 38 -11.35 -14.06 7.32
N SER A 39 -12.44 -14.81 7.23
CA SER A 39 -13.80 -14.30 7.51
C SER A 39 -13.93 -13.61 8.88
N GLU A 40 -13.29 -14.14 9.93
CA GLU A 40 -13.32 -13.51 11.27
C GLU A 40 -12.60 -12.15 11.31
N LEU A 41 -11.48 -12.01 10.59
CA LEU A 41 -10.79 -10.73 10.47
C LEU A 41 -11.58 -9.76 9.60
N TYR A 42 -12.15 -10.26 8.50
CA TYR A 42 -13.02 -9.48 7.62
C TYR A 42 -14.15 -8.85 8.45
N ASP A 43 -14.88 -9.65 9.23
CA ASP A 43 -15.94 -9.18 10.11
C ASP A 43 -15.42 -8.16 11.14
N GLY A 44 -14.25 -8.40 11.74
CA GLY A 44 -13.62 -7.45 12.67
C GLY A 44 -13.28 -6.10 12.03
N LEU A 45 -12.82 -6.11 10.78
CA LEU A 45 -12.46 -4.91 10.01
C LEU A 45 -13.70 -4.13 9.55
N THR A 46 -14.81 -4.81 9.19
CA THR A 46 -16.08 -4.13 8.84
C THR A 46 -16.63 -3.28 9.97
N GLY A 47 -16.19 -3.49 11.21
CA GLY A 47 -16.57 -2.65 12.35
C GLY A 47 -16.03 -1.21 12.29
N PHE A 48 -15.07 -0.90 11.41
CA PHE A 48 -14.48 0.45 11.31
C PHE A 48 -13.89 0.82 9.94
N ILE A 49 -13.92 -0.08 8.96
CA ILE A 49 -13.62 0.17 7.55
C ILE A 49 -14.90 -0.07 6.76
N ASP A 50 -15.43 0.97 6.13
CA ASP A 50 -16.72 0.90 5.43
C ASP A 50 -16.59 0.44 3.97
N ASP A 51 -15.39 0.54 3.39
CA ASP A 51 -15.09 0.14 2.01
C ASP A 51 -14.56 -1.30 1.97
N PRO A 52 -15.27 -2.26 1.35
CA PRO A 52 -14.83 -3.64 1.20
C PRO A 52 -13.47 -3.79 0.49
N ASP A 53 -13.17 -2.92 -0.48
CA ASP A 53 -11.91 -3.01 -1.23
C ASP A 53 -10.71 -2.67 -0.33
N ASP A 54 -10.88 -1.74 0.62
CA ASP A 54 -9.85 -1.41 1.60
C ASP A 54 -9.65 -2.53 2.65
N ILE A 55 -10.72 -3.26 2.99
CA ILE A 55 -10.62 -4.46 3.84
C ILE A 55 -9.77 -5.52 3.15
N GLU A 56 -10.01 -5.77 1.86
CA GLU A 56 -9.25 -6.75 1.07
C GLU A 56 -7.75 -6.41 1.02
N VAL A 57 -7.38 -5.13 0.88
CA VAL A 57 -5.99 -4.66 0.95
C VAL A 57 -5.36 -4.98 2.31
N VAL A 58 -6.09 -4.76 3.41
CA VAL A 58 -5.59 -5.07 4.76
C VAL A 58 -5.42 -6.58 4.95
N LEU A 59 -6.34 -7.40 4.43
CA LEU A 59 -6.25 -8.86 4.54
C LEU A 59 -5.10 -9.44 3.71
N ASP A 60 -4.84 -8.89 2.52
CA ASP A 60 -3.68 -9.27 1.72
C ASP A 60 -2.36 -8.92 2.43
N ALA A 61 -2.30 -7.76 3.09
CA ALA A 61 -1.14 -7.37 3.89
C ALA A 61 -0.98 -8.24 5.15
N HIS A 62 -2.08 -8.62 5.79
CA HIS A 62 -2.09 -9.57 6.91
C HIS A 62 -1.52 -10.94 6.48
N ASP A 63 -2.02 -11.52 5.39
CA ASP A 63 -1.56 -12.83 4.89
C ASP A 63 -0.06 -12.81 4.59
N LEU A 64 0.44 -11.71 4.03
CA LEU A 64 1.86 -11.52 3.81
C LEU A 64 2.64 -11.40 5.13
N GLY A 65 2.09 -10.69 6.13
CA GLY A 65 2.68 -10.51 7.47
C GLY A 65 2.91 -11.82 8.23
N LEU A 66 2.12 -12.87 7.97
CA LEU A 66 2.35 -14.20 8.52
C LEU A 66 3.68 -14.83 8.07
N SER A 67 4.23 -14.37 6.93
CA SER A 67 5.46 -14.91 6.33
C SER A 67 6.62 -13.91 6.29
N VAL A 68 6.33 -12.62 6.37
CA VAL A 68 7.31 -11.53 6.34
C VAL A 68 7.26 -10.80 7.69
N PRO A 69 8.26 -11.02 8.57
CA PRO A 69 8.33 -10.31 9.84
C PRO A 69 8.36 -8.79 9.64
N GLU A 70 7.71 -8.07 10.54
CA GLU A 70 7.75 -6.60 10.61
C GLU A 70 7.21 -5.87 9.37
N ILE A 71 6.20 -6.44 8.71
CA ILE A 71 5.60 -5.81 7.52
C ILE A 71 4.96 -4.45 7.85
N VAL A 72 5.24 -3.46 7.01
CA VAL A 72 4.65 -2.11 7.07
C VAL A 72 3.75 -1.89 5.86
N LEU A 73 2.47 -1.60 6.10
CA LEU A 73 1.51 -1.23 5.07
C LEU A 73 1.61 0.29 4.79
N TRP A 74 2.13 0.65 3.62
CA TRP A 74 2.11 2.02 3.13
C TRP A 74 0.85 2.28 2.31
N THR A 75 0.06 3.28 2.69
CA THR A 75 -1.22 3.59 2.04
C THR A 75 -1.34 5.06 1.63
N GLY A 76 -1.99 5.28 0.48
CA GLY A 76 -2.48 6.58 0.04
C GLY A 76 -3.91 6.87 0.50
N ASP A 77 -4.59 5.87 1.06
CA ASP A 77 -5.92 6.06 1.63
C ASP A 77 -5.83 6.51 3.08
N LYS A 78 -6.27 7.76 3.30
CA LYS A 78 -6.37 8.34 4.62
C LYS A 78 -7.69 8.01 5.30
N ALA A 79 -8.76 7.91 4.52
CA ALA A 79 -10.12 7.96 5.01
C ALA A 79 -10.52 6.66 5.72
N HIS A 80 -10.05 5.51 5.22
CA HIS A 80 -10.42 4.22 5.78
C HIS A 80 -9.23 3.49 6.39
N ILE A 81 -8.06 3.47 5.73
CA ILE A 81 -6.89 2.73 6.21
C ILE A 81 -6.07 3.55 7.21
N ALA A 82 -5.48 4.69 6.81
CA ALA A 82 -4.49 5.36 7.66
C ALA A 82 -5.06 5.84 9.01
N ILE A 83 -6.28 6.39 9.01
CA ILE A 83 -6.93 6.86 10.24
C ILE A 83 -7.21 5.72 11.25
N ASN A 84 -7.33 4.48 10.77
CA ASN A 84 -7.61 3.31 11.58
C ASN A 84 -6.34 2.48 11.90
N ARG A 85 -5.14 3.02 11.67
CA ARG A 85 -3.83 2.39 11.91
C ARG A 85 -3.79 1.51 13.17
N GLU A 86 -4.09 2.09 14.34
CA GLU A 86 -3.98 1.38 15.62
C GLU A 86 -4.89 0.15 15.70
N LYS A 87 -6.10 0.25 15.14
CA LYS A 87 -7.06 -0.86 15.12
C LYS A 87 -6.61 -1.96 14.17
N ILE A 88 -6.11 -1.59 13.00
CA ILE A 88 -5.59 -2.52 11.99
C ILE A 88 -4.39 -3.30 12.57
N VAL A 89 -3.39 -2.60 13.12
CA VAL A 89 -2.19 -3.23 13.72
C VAL A 89 -2.57 -4.16 14.88
N LYS A 90 -3.59 -3.80 15.67
CA LYS A 90 -4.04 -4.64 16.79
C LYS A 90 -4.72 -5.94 16.34
N LEU A 91 -5.39 -5.93 15.19
CA LEU A 91 -6.20 -7.06 14.71
C LEU A 91 -5.47 -7.96 13.71
N THR A 92 -4.32 -7.55 13.20
CA THR A 92 -3.63 -8.22 12.09
C THR A 92 -2.15 -8.45 12.42
N ASP A 93 -1.45 -9.26 11.62
CA ASP A 93 0.00 -9.42 11.68
C ASP A 93 0.77 -8.30 10.95
N ILE A 94 0.12 -7.16 10.71
CA ILE A 94 0.76 -5.95 10.18
C ILE A 94 1.42 -5.20 11.34
N SER A 95 2.71 -4.90 11.21
CA SER A 95 3.47 -4.26 12.29
C SER A 95 3.29 -2.75 12.34
N ASP A 96 3.04 -2.13 11.19
CA ASP A 96 2.75 -0.70 11.13
C ASP A 96 1.92 -0.34 9.88
N VAL A 97 1.15 0.74 9.97
CA VAL A 97 0.44 1.36 8.83
C VAL A 97 0.91 2.80 8.70
N ARG A 98 1.36 3.20 7.51
CA ARG A 98 1.92 4.54 7.26
C ARG A 98 1.25 5.23 6.09
N TYR A 99 0.95 6.52 6.27
CA TYR A 99 0.35 7.34 5.23
C TYR A 99 1.42 7.95 4.32
N LEU A 100 1.25 7.81 3.01
CA LEU A 100 2.21 8.29 2.01
C LEU A 100 2.46 9.82 2.04
N ARG A 101 1.57 10.61 2.65
CA ARG A 101 1.81 12.07 2.82
C ARG A 101 2.41 12.46 4.16
N GLU A 102 2.63 11.51 5.09
CA GLU A 102 3.39 11.79 6.31
C GLU A 102 4.91 11.83 6.04
N THR A 103 5.36 11.28 4.92
CA THR A 103 6.72 11.46 4.39
C THR A 103 6.81 12.76 3.60
N ALA A 104 6.81 13.88 4.31
CA ALA A 104 7.35 15.15 3.80
C ALA A 104 8.78 15.33 4.33
N ASP A 105 9.68 14.35 4.08
CA ASP A 105 11.12 14.41 4.39
C ASP A 105 11.90 13.30 3.63
N LEU A 106 11.71 13.21 2.31
CA LEU A 106 12.62 12.49 1.41
C LEU A 106 12.84 13.31 0.13
#